data_AF-A0A370X2U1-F1
#
_entry.id   AF-A0A370X2U1-F1
#
_cell.length_a   1.000
_cell.length_b   1.000
_cell.length_c   1.000
_cell.angle_alpha   90.00
_cell.angle_beta   90.00
_cell.angle_gamma   90.00
#
_symmetry.space_group_name_H-M   'P 1'
#
loop_
_entity.id
_entity.type
_entity.pdbx_description
1 polymer ?
#
loop_
_entity_poly.entity_id
_entity_poly.type
_entity_poly.pdbx_seq_one_letter_code
_entity_poly.pdbx_strand_id
1 'polypeptide(L)' 'MKQPGLDGRHRDKKGTIDLKHGNTKNKNLPTPIPGFGPDVTLKEMRDETGKMSEQAIRAAMRNRKS' A
#
# COMPACT_ATOMS: atom_id res chain seq x y z
N MET A 1 -5.34 2.71 29.46
CA MET A 1 -6.43 2.90 28.49
C MET A 1 -5.84 3.54 27.23
N LYS A 2 -5.90 2.87 26.07
CA LYS A 2 -5.47 3.46 24.80
C LYS A 2 -6.67 4.17 24.19
N GLN A 3 -6.63 5.50 24.11
CA GLN A 3 -7.64 6.27 23.39
C GLN A 3 -7.60 5.83 21.91
N PRO A 4 -8.71 5.36 21.32
CA PRO A 4 -8.77 5.16 19.88
C PRO A 4 -8.82 6.56 19.27
N GLY A 5 -7.71 7.00 18.66
CA GLY A 5 -7.73 8.21 17.87
C GLY A 5 -8.90 8.12 16.90
N LEU A 6 -9.73 9.16 16.84
CA LEU A 6 -10.99 9.26 16.09
C LEU A 6 -10.80 9.20 14.56
N ASP A 7 -9.65 8.75 14.13
CA ASP A 7 -9.22 8.67 12.77
C ASP A 7 -8.40 7.39 12.67
N GLY A 8 -8.93 6.37 11.97
CA GLY A 8 -8.33 5.04 11.80
C GLY A 8 -6.97 5.01 11.08
N ARG A 9 -6.26 6.14 11.06
CA ARG A 9 -4.87 6.27 10.66
C ARG A 9 -3.97 5.59 11.70
N HIS A 10 -3.62 4.35 11.42
CA HIS A 10 -2.51 3.65 12.08
C HIS A 10 -1.22 4.46 11.93
N ARG A 11 -0.84 5.22 12.96
CA ARG A 11 0.51 5.77 13.11
C ARG A 11 1.42 4.69 13.68
N ASP A 12 2.54 4.42 13.02
CA ASP A 12 3.61 3.62 13.61
C ASP A 12 4.36 4.43 14.69
N LYS A 13 5.16 3.72 15.51
CA LYS A 13 5.90 4.30 16.63
C LYS A 13 7.04 5.24 16.21
N LYS A 14 7.31 5.45 14.91
CA LYS A 14 8.39 6.31 14.40
C LYS A 14 7.90 7.62 13.78
N GLY A 15 6.58 7.86 13.73
CA GLY A 15 6.04 9.13 13.23
C GLY A 15 6.05 9.26 11.71
N THR A 16 6.29 8.17 10.97
CA THR A 16 6.17 8.15 9.52
C THR A 16 4.69 8.03 9.14
N ILE A 17 4.07 9.16 8.79
CA ILE A 17 2.77 9.17 8.10
C ILE A 17 3.08 9.02 6.61
N ASP A 18 3.24 7.82 6.06
CA ASP A 18 3.50 7.74 4.62
C ASP A 18 2.96 6.47 3.93
N LEU A 19 1.85 5.94 4.43
CA LEU A 19 0.99 5.18 3.52
C LEU A 19 0.29 6.20 2.62
N LYS A 20 0.71 6.27 1.35
CA LYS A 20 -0.08 6.92 0.31
C LYS A 20 -1.53 6.46 0.43
N HIS A 21 -2.43 7.42 0.28
CA HIS A 21 -3.86 7.23 0.48
C HIS A 21 -4.32 6.04 -0.37
N GLY A 22 -5.09 5.12 0.24
CA GLY A 22 -5.39 3.82 -0.36
C GLY A 22 -6.07 3.89 -1.73
N ASN A 23 -6.71 5.02 -2.06
CA ASN A 23 -7.33 5.33 -3.35
C ASN A 23 -6.33 5.72 -4.46
N THR A 24 -5.03 5.81 -4.17
CA THR A 24 -4.01 6.11 -5.19
C THR A 24 -3.99 4.98 -6.22
N LYS A 25 -4.30 5.30 -7.47
CA LYS A 25 -4.25 4.36 -8.60
C LYS A 25 -2.81 4.05 -9.00
N ASN A 26 -2.57 2.84 -9.50
CA ASN A 26 -1.25 2.36 -9.93
C ASN A 26 -0.60 3.29 -10.96
N LYS A 27 -1.39 3.81 -11.90
CA LYS A 27 -0.93 4.76 -12.93
C LYS A 27 -0.45 6.10 -12.37
N ASN A 28 -0.91 6.47 -11.18
CA ASN A 28 -0.52 7.71 -10.49
C ASN A 28 0.70 7.49 -9.58
N LEU A 29 1.22 6.26 -9.49
CA LEU A 29 2.47 6.02 -8.79
C LEU A 29 3.64 6.48 -9.67
N PRO A 30 4.71 7.03 -9.05
CA PRO A 30 5.91 7.43 -9.79
C PRO A 30 6.56 6.25 -10.52
N THR A 31 6.32 5.03 -10.05
CA THR A 31 6.62 3.81 -10.79
C THR A 31 5.47 2.84 -10.59
N PRO A 32 4.72 2.50 -11.65
CA PRO A 32 3.66 1.50 -11.55
C PRO A 32 4.19 0.16 -11.05
N ILE A 33 3.42 -0.50 -10.19
CA ILE A 33 3.73 -1.84 -9.68
C ILE A 33 3.37 -2.86 -10.78
N PRO A 34 4.34 -3.66 -11.24
CA PRO A 34 4.11 -4.64 -12.28
C PRO A 34 3.19 -5.76 -11.78
N GLY A 35 2.30 -6.24 -12.67
CA GLY A 35 1.30 -7.26 -12.36
C GLY A 35 -0.04 -6.71 -11.87
N PHE A 36 -0.16 -5.40 -11.67
CA PHE A 36 -1.43 -4.72 -11.43
C PHE A 36 -1.81 -3.80 -12.60
N GLY A 37 -3.10 -3.71 -12.90
CA GLY A 37 -3.62 -2.78 -13.89
C GLY A 37 -3.42 -1.30 -13.49
N PRO A 38 -3.49 -0.36 -14.44
CA PRO A 38 -3.25 1.07 -14.20
C PRO A 38 -4.31 1.72 -13.26
N ASP A 39 -5.54 1.21 -13.28
CA ASP A 39 -6.63 1.73 -12.45
C ASP A 39 -6.79 1.05 -11.09
N VAL A 40 -5.99 0.01 -10.82
CA VAL A 40 -5.98 -0.67 -9.51
C VAL A 40 -5.43 0.28 -8.46
N THR A 41 -6.11 0.36 -7.32
CA THR A 41 -5.71 1.23 -6.21
C THR A 41 -4.70 0.56 -5.28
N LEU A 42 -3.90 1.35 -4.56
CA LEU A 42 -2.98 0.82 -3.55
C LEU A 42 -3.70 -0.01 -2.50
N LYS A 43 -4.94 0.32 -2.13
CA LYS A 43 -5.75 -0.50 -1.23
C LYS A 43 -5.96 -1.90 -1.79
N GLU A 44 -6.41 -2.01 -3.04
CA GLU A 44 -6.63 -3.31 -3.69
C GLU A 44 -5.33 -4.11 -3.79
N MET A 45 -4.20 -3.45 -4.12
CA MET A 45 -2.89 -4.13 -4.15
C MET A 45 -2.46 -4.64 -2.78
N ARG A 46 -2.76 -3.89 -1.70
CA ARG A 46 -2.49 -4.29 -0.32
C ARG A 46 -3.37 -5.47 0.10
N ASP A 47 -4.64 -5.44 -0.29
CA ASP A 47 -5.60 -6.51 0.02
C ASP A 47 -5.24 -7.79 -0.74
N GLU A 48 -4.82 -7.69 -2.01
CA GLU A 48 -4.43 -8.86 -2.82
C GLU A 48 -3.10 -9.49 -2.32
N THR A 49 -2.12 -8.67 -1.95
CA THR A 49 -0.80 -9.18 -1.53
C THR A 49 -0.67 -9.41 -0.04
N GLY A 50 -1.59 -8.90 0.78
CA GLY A 50 -1.49 -8.84 2.24
C GLY A 50 -0.33 -7.95 2.74
N LYS A 51 0.25 -7.11 1.88
CA LYS A 51 1.41 -6.24 2.21
C LYS A 51 0.98 -4.79 2.25
N MET A 52 1.37 -4.05 3.28
CA MET A 52 0.98 -2.63 3.42
C MET A 52 1.88 -1.64 2.66
N SER A 53 3.17 -1.94 2.51
CA SER A 53 4.15 -1.05 1.88
C SER A 53 4.31 -1.32 0.39
N GLU A 54 4.38 -0.27 -0.44
CA GLU A 54 4.57 -0.38 -1.90
C GLU A 54 5.78 -1.25 -2.28
N GLN A 55 6.89 -1.13 -1.54
CA GLN A 55 8.08 -1.94 -1.79
C GLN A 55 7.85 -3.43 -1.53
N ALA A 56 7.08 -3.77 -0.50
CA ALA A 56 6.73 -5.16 -0.18
C ALA A 56 5.75 -5.75 -1.20
N ILE A 57 4.79 -4.94 -1.68
CA ILE A 57 3.89 -5.31 -2.79
C ILE A 57 4.73 -5.58 -4.06
N ARG A 58 5.67 -4.70 -4.40
CA ARG A 58 6.59 -4.89 -5.55
C ARG A 58 7.46 -6.13 -5.40
N ALA A 59 7.95 -6.43 -4.20
CA ALA A 59 8.73 -7.64 -3.96
C ALA A 59 7.86 -8.90 -4.13
N ALA A 60 6.63 -8.90 -3.61
CA ALA A 60 5.69 -10.00 -3.75
C ALA A 60 5.36 -10.27 -5.22
N MET A 61 5.10 -9.23 -6.02
CA MET A 61 4.79 -9.39 -7.45
C MET A 61 6.00 -9.84 -8.28
N ARG A 62 7.23 -9.45 -7.92
CA ARG A 62 8.44 -9.96 -8.56
C ARG A 62 8.63 -11.45 -8.33
N ASN A 63 8.41 -11.93 -7.10
CA ASN A 63 8.51 -13.36 -6.78
C ASN A 63 7.41 -14.19 -7.43
N ARG A 64 6.21 -13.62 -7.64
CA ARG A 64 5.08 -14.32 -8.29
C ARG A 64 5.29 -14.57 -9.78
N LYS A 65 6.28 -13.90 -10.39
CA LYS A 65 6.60 -13.99 -11.83
C LYS A 65 7.71 -15.01 -12.14
N SER A 66 8.28 -15.65 -11.11
CA SER A 66 9.32 -16.69 -11.23
C SER A 66 8.73 -18.09 -11.28
#